data_AF-K2DRZ4-F1
#
_entry.id   AF-K2DRZ4-F1
#
_cell.length_a   1.000
_cell.length_b   1.000
_cell.length_c   1.000
_cell.angle_alpha   90.00
_cell.angle_beta   90.00
_cell.angle_gamma   90.00
#
_symmetry.space_group_name_H-M   'P 1'
#
loop_
_entity.id
_entity.type
_entity.pdbx_description
1 polymer ?
#
loop_
_entity_poly.entity_id
_entity_poly.type
_entity_poly.pdbx_seq_one_letter_code
_entity_poly.pdbx_strand_id
1 'polypeptide(L)'
;MKKWLLFLTILNMPFLCAAVDLLVNVAGDTSSATVGNFTLGAPHSGDLRGCLNYINVQGAVAETFNITFSLSAGNETITLGAQLPILNLAVANIINLNGDNSAGSGVAITLNGSNTRRGFFIRQGTVLIENLTFQSMRAT
;
A
#
# COMPACT_ATOMS: atom_id res chain seq x y z
N MET A 1 -55.17 16.44 -26.44
CA MET A 1 -53.96 15.60 -26.67
C MET A 1 -53.03 15.79 -25.49
N LYS A 2 -52.90 14.79 -24.61
CA LYS A 2 -52.12 14.87 -23.36
C LYS A 2 -50.64 14.62 -23.67
N LYS A 3 -49.79 15.63 -23.48
CA LYS A 3 -48.32 15.49 -23.60
C LYS A 3 -47.79 14.82 -22.33
N TRP A 4 -47.20 13.65 -22.48
CA TRP A 4 -46.46 12.97 -21.41
C TRP A 4 -45.05 13.56 -21.35
N LEU A 5 -44.69 14.15 -20.22
CA LEU A 5 -43.35 14.65 -19.97
C LEU A 5 -42.52 13.49 -19.42
N LEU A 6 -41.61 12.96 -20.23
CA LEU A 6 -40.67 11.92 -19.80
C LEU A 6 -39.59 12.59 -18.94
N PHE A 7 -39.65 12.40 -17.63
CA PHE A 7 -38.65 12.89 -16.69
C PHE A 7 -37.46 11.90 -16.71
N LEU A 8 -36.41 12.23 -17.47
CA LEU A 8 -35.18 11.45 -17.49
C LEU A 8 -34.35 11.82 -16.26
N THR A 9 -34.43 11.03 -15.20
CA THR A 9 -33.52 11.15 -14.06
C THR A 9 -32.14 10.64 -14.49
N ILE A 10 -31.22 11.57 -14.77
CA ILE A 10 -29.80 11.26 -14.87
C ILE A 10 -29.34 10.85 -13.48
N LEU A 11 -29.26 9.55 -13.25
CA LEU A 11 -28.65 8.97 -12.07
C LEU A 11 -27.15 9.27 -12.17
N ASN A 12 -26.69 10.30 -11.46
CA ASN A 12 -25.27 10.47 -11.17
C ASN A 12 -24.86 9.26 -10.33
N MET A 13 -24.42 8.19 -10.99
CA MET A 13 -23.65 7.14 -10.34
C MET A 13 -22.34 7.80 -9.92
N PRO A 14 -22.08 8.05 -8.62
CA PRO A 14 -20.71 8.29 -8.23
C PRO A 14 -19.96 7.03 -8.69
N PHE A 15 -18.96 7.19 -9.54
CA PHE A 15 -17.94 6.15 -9.67
C PHE A 15 -17.49 5.87 -8.24
N LEU A 16 -17.87 4.69 -7.73
CA LEU A 16 -17.49 4.27 -6.39
C LEU A 16 -16.02 3.93 -6.50
N CYS A 17 -15.15 4.91 -6.30
CA CYS A 17 -13.72 4.74 -6.33
C CYS A 17 -13.35 3.81 -5.17
N ALA A 18 -13.24 2.53 -5.47
CA ALA A 18 -13.00 1.51 -4.45
C ALA A 18 -11.56 1.65 -3.96
N ALA A 19 -11.40 1.94 -2.67
CA ALA A 19 -10.13 1.77 -2.00
C ALA A 19 -9.87 0.28 -1.76
N VAL A 20 -8.62 -0.15 -1.89
CA VAL A 20 -8.18 -1.52 -1.57
C VAL A 20 -7.29 -1.47 -0.34
N ASP A 21 -7.72 -2.17 0.71
CA ASP A 21 -6.95 -2.32 1.94
C ASP A 21 -5.97 -3.51 1.82
N LEU A 22 -4.72 -3.24 2.17
CA LEU A 22 -3.60 -4.18 2.19
C LEU A 22 -3.02 -4.21 3.61
N LEU A 23 -2.91 -5.40 4.18
CA LEU A 23 -2.43 -5.60 5.55
C LEU A 23 -1.01 -6.17 5.57
N VAL A 24 -0.08 -5.43 6.16
CA VAL A 24 1.26 -5.95 6.46
C VAL A 24 1.22 -6.65 7.82
N ASN A 25 1.21 -7.99 7.81
CA ASN A 25 1.18 -8.83 9.01
C ASN A 25 2.41 -9.75 9.13
N VAL A 26 3.36 -9.62 8.20
CA VAL A 26 4.65 -10.32 8.24
C VAL A 26 5.79 -9.31 8.27
N ALA A 27 6.64 -9.41 9.29
CA ALA A 27 7.74 -8.47 9.52
C ALA A 27 8.98 -8.73 8.65
N GLY A 28 9.08 -9.93 8.07
CA GLY A 28 10.18 -10.26 7.15
C GLY A 28 10.01 -9.57 5.80
N ASP A 29 11.12 -9.20 5.16
CA ASP A 29 11.14 -8.70 3.78
C ASP A 29 12.00 -9.64 2.92
N THR A 30 11.36 -10.53 2.17
CA THR A 30 12.09 -11.44 1.26
C THR A 30 12.42 -10.71 -0.05
N SER A 31 13.56 -10.99 -0.68
CA SER A 31 13.91 -10.41 -1.99
C SER A 31 13.06 -11.02 -3.12
N SER A 32 11.78 -10.68 -3.18
CA SER A 32 10.85 -11.12 -4.24
C SER A 32 10.63 -10.04 -5.30
N ALA A 33 10.78 -10.41 -6.57
CA ALA A 33 10.46 -9.54 -7.71
C ALA A 33 8.97 -9.56 -8.09
N THR A 34 8.19 -10.51 -7.55
CA THR A 34 6.73 -10.63 -7.75
C THR A 34 6.01 -10.38 -6.43
N VAL A 35 4.68 -10.58 -6.39
CA VAL A 35 3.84 -10.39 -5.20
C VAL A 35 4.37 -11.14 -3.95
N GLY A 36 5.32 -12.08 -4.09
CA GLY A 36 6.15 -12.55 -2.98
C GLY A 36 5.33 -13.22 -1.89
N ASN A 37 5.63 -12.89 -0.64
CA ASN A 37 4.88 -13.36 0.52
C ASN A 37 3.60 -12.52 0.72
N PHE A 38 2.63 -12.70 -0.19
CA PHE A 38 1.35 -12.00 -0.18
C PHE A 38 0.22 -12.97 -0.53
N THR A 39 -0.83 -12.94 0.26
CA THR A 39 -2.03 -13.75 0.08
C THR A 39 -3.05 -12.96 -0.73
N LEU A 40 -3.46 -13.52 -1.87
CA LEU A 40 -4.56 -13.00 -2.68
C LEU A 40 -5.90 -13.46 -2.09
N GLY A 41 -6.83 -12.52 -1.89
CA GLY A 41 -8.14 -12.77 -1.26
C GLY A 41 -8.32 -11.91 -0.01
N ALA A 42 -9.56 -11.54 0.32
CA ALA A 42 -9.83 -10.65 1.45
C ALA A 42 -9.62 -11.37 2.81
N PRO A 43 -8.80 -10.85 3.74
CA PRO A 43 -8.00 -9.62 3.62
C PRO A 43 -6.68 -9.85 2.85
N HIS A 44 -6.40 -8.95 1.90
CA HIS A 44 -5.12 -8.94 1.19
C HIS A 44 -4.01 -8.69 2.19
N SER A 45 -3.09 -9.63 2.36
CA SER A 45 -2.12 -9.57 3.46
C SER A 45 -0.78 -10.21 3.15
N GLY A 46 0.29 -9.73 3.79
CA GLY A 46 1.63 -10.25 3.56
C GLY A 46 2.75 -9.44 4.21
N ASP A 47 3.94 -9.51 3.60
CA ASP A 47 5.02 -8.57 3.88
C ASP A 47 4.84 -7.24 3.11
N LEU A 48 5.57 -6.21 3.54
CA LEU A 48 5.51 -4.88 2.92
C LEU A 48 5.83 -4.93 1.43
N ARG A 49 6.85 -5.69 1.03
CA ARG A 49 7.24 -5.79 -0.38
C ARG A 49 6.14 -6.44 -1.22
N GLY A 50 5.50 -7.48 -0.72
CA GLY A 50 4.39 -8.15 -1.36
C GLY A 50 3.22 -7.19 -1.62
N CYS A 51 2.86 -6.37 -0.62
CA CYS A 51 1.86 -5.31 -0.79
C CYS A 51 2.27 -4.31 -1.89
N LEU A 52 3.52 -3.84 -1.91
CA LEU A 52 3.98 -2.86 -2.92
C LEU A 52 4.06 -3.47 -4.32
N ASN A 53 4.51 -4.72 -4.43
CA ASN A 53 4.53 -5.46 -5.69
C ASN A 53 3.10 -5.73 -6.20
N TYR A 54 2.16 -6.04 -5.31
CA TYR A 54 0.74 -6.17 -5.64
C TYR A 54 0.22 -4.89 -6.30
N ILE A 55 0.48 -3.72 -5.69
CA ILE A 55 0.05 -2.44 -6.24
C ILE A 55 0.61 -2.22 -7.66
N ASN A 56 1.90 -2.51 -7.86
CA ASN A 56 2.55 -2.34 -9.17
C ASN A 56 1.98 -3.25 -10.26
N VAL A 57 1.48 -4.45 -9.92
CA VAL A 57 0.94 -5.40 -10.93
C VAL A 57 -0.56 -5.28 -11.15
N GLN A 58 -1.31 -4.72 -10.20
CA GLN A 58 -2.77 -4.62 -10.31
C GLN A 58 -3.21 -3.58 -11.36
N GLY A 59 -2.45 -2.52 -11.60
CA GLY A 59 -2.85 -1.49 -12.56
C GLY A 59 -4.00 -0.61 -12.05
N ALA A 60 -5.02 -0.32 -12.87
CA ALA A 60 -6.08 0.66 -12.58
C ALA A 60 -7.28 0.12 -11.78
N VAL A 61 -7.12 -0.97 -11.03
CA VAL A 61 -8.23 -1.67 -10.33
C VAL A 61 -8.76 -0.90 -9.13
N ALA A 62 -7.97 0.02 -8.58
CA ALA A 62 -8.33 0.81 -7.42
C ALA A 62 -7.75 2.21 -7.56
N GLU A 63 -8.51 3.24 -7.21
CA GLU A 63 -7.97 4.60 -7.16
C GLU A 63 -7.11 4.82 -5.92
N THR A 64 -7.36 4.08 -4.84
CA THR A 64 -6.62 4.21 -3.59
C THR A 64 -6.22 2.85 -3.07
N PHE A 65 -4.98 2.72 -2.61
CA PHE A 65 -4.48 1.58 -1.85
C PHE A 65 -4.14 2.04 -0.43
N ASN A 66 -4.75 1.42 0.58
CA ASN A 66 -4.41 1.68 1.97
C ASN A 66 -3.53 0.54 2.49
N ILE A 67 -2.30 0.85 2.89
CA ILE A 67 -1.41 -0.10 3.55
C ILE A 67 -1.44 0.19 5.04
N THR A 68 -1.87 -0.81 5.82
CA THR A 68 -1.88 -0.80 7.29
C THR A 68 -1.00 -1.90 7.84
N PHE A 69 -0.62 -1.81 9.12
CA PHE A 69 0.25 -2.78 9.76
C PHE A 69 -0.45 -3.45 10.95
N SER A 70 -0.20 -4.76 11.09
CA SER A 70 -0.58 -5.56 12.26
C SER A 70 0.52 -6.58 12.54
N LEU A 71 1.68 -6.05 12.95
CA LEU A 71 2.83 -6.84 13.38
C LEU A 71 2.75 -7.07 14.89
N SER A 72 3.13 -8.27 15.33
CA SER A 72 3.16 -8.59 16.76
C SER A 72 4.25 -7.82 17.49
N ALA A 73 4.08 -7.68 18.82
CA ALA A 73 5.04 -6.96 19.66
C ALA A 73 6.47 -7.50 19.51
N GLY A 74 7.43 -6.59 19.29
CA GLY A 74 8.84 -6.90 19.04
C GLY A 74 9.20 -7.13 17.56
N ASN A 75 8.21 -7.07 16.66
CA ASN A 75 8.40 -7.25 15.21
C ASN A 75 8.14 -5.97 14.40
N GLU A 76 8.16 -4.80 15.02
CA GLU A 76 7.85 -3.51 14.40
C GLU A 76 8.97 -3.01 13.47
N THR A 77 10.14 -3.66 13.53
CA THR A 77 11.25 -3.38 12.63
C THR A 77 11.25 -4.35 11.46
N ILE A 78 10.92 -3.84 10.28
CA ILE A 78 11.05 -4.55 9.00
C ILE A 78 12.46 -4.29 8.47
N THR A 79 13.30 -5.33 8.47
CA THR A 79 14.65 -5.25 7.89
C THR A 79 14.59 -5.57 6.41
N LEU A 80 15.01 -4.62 5.57
CA LEU A 80 14.90 -4.72 4.11
C LEU A 80 15.89 -5.72 3.53
N GLY A 81 15.39 -6.85 3.01
CA GLY A 81 16.20 -7.87 2.34
C GLY A 81 16.72 -7.42 0.97
N ALA A 82 15.98 -6.53 0.29
CA ALA A 82 16.35 -5.93 -0.99
C ALA A 82 15.85 -4.47 -1.10
N GLN A 83 16.20 -3.77 -2.18
CA GLN A 83 15.62 -2.45 -2.45
C GLN A 83 14.10 -2.58 -2.62
N LEU A 84 13.30 -1.78 -1.91
CA LEU A 84 11.84 -1.74 -2.12
C LEU A 84 11.52 -1.42 -3.59
N PRO A 85 10.47 -2.03 -4.17
CA PRO A 85 10.12 -1.79 -5.58
C PRO A 85 9.82 -0.31 -5.81
N ILE A 86 10.20 0.18 -6.99
CA ILE A 86 9.83 1.53 -7.41
C ILE A 86 8.32 1.55 -7.61
N LEU A 87 7.64 2.47 -6.94
CA LEU A 87 6.20 2.62 -7.07
C LEU A 87 5.88 3.33 -8.38
N ASN A 88 5.16 2.63 -9.26
CA ASN A 88 4.75 3.11 -10.57
C ASN A 88 3.23 3.05 -10.69
N LEU A 89 2.57 3.95 -9.96
CA LEU A 89 1.13 4.06 -9.89
C LEU A 89 0.55 4.52 -11.22
N ALA A 90 -0.56 3.95 -11.71
CA ALA A 90 -1.23 4.54 -12.87
C ALA A 90 -1.69 5.98 -12.53
N VAL A 91 -1.97 6.80 -13.55
CA VAL A 91 -1.99 8.28 -13.49
C VAL A 91 -2.83 8.90 -12.34
N ALA A 92 -3.76 8.16 -11.73
CA ALA A 92 -4.63 8.63 -10.67
C ALA A 92 -4.51 7.88 -9.32
N ASN A 93 -3.68 6.83 -9.19
CA ASN A 93 -3.70 6.05 -7.95
C ASN A 93 -3.02 6.79 -6.77
N ILE A 94 -3.60 6.62 -5.60
CA ILE A 94 -3.11 7.09 -4.31
C ILE A 94 -2.67 5.87 -3.50
N ILE A 95 -1.51 5.94 -2.84
CA ILE A 95 -1.16 5.02 -1.75
C ILE A 95 -1.23 5.81 -0.43
N ASN A 96 -1.98 5.28 0.52
CA ASN A 96 -1.90 5.68 1.92
C ASN A 96 -1.09 4.64 2.67
N LEU A 97 0.12 4.99 3.10
CA LEU A 97 0.99 4.12 3.88
C LEU A 97 1.08 4.66 5.31
N ASN A 98 0.33 4.06 6.21
CA ASN A 98 0.28 4.47 7.60
C ASN A 98 0.97 3.43 8.47
N GLY A 99 2.14 3.76 9.02
CA GLY A 99 2.92 2.91 9.92
C GLY A 99 2.37 2.79 11.35
N ASP A 100 1.15 3.23 11.60
CA ASP A 100 0.46 2.92 12.85
C ASP A 100 0.21 1.41 12.97
N ASN A 101 0.78 0.82 14.01
CA ASN A 101 0.62 -0.60 14.35
C ASN A 101 -0.29 -0.78 15.57
N SER A 102 -1.31 0.09 15.74
CA SER A 102 -2.23 0.09 16.89
C SER A 102 -3.03 -1.21 17.07
N ALA A 103 -3.32 -1.94 15.99
CA ALA A 103 -3.94 -3.28 16.07
C ALA A 103 -2.95 -4.36 16.56
N GLY A 104 -1.64 -4.07 16.51
CA GLY A 104 -0.56 -4.89 17.03
C GLY A 104 -0.01 -4.34 18.34
N SER A 105 1.18 -3.73 18.29
CA SER A 105 1.92 -3.27 19.47
C SER A 105 1.80 -1.78 19.81
N GLY A 106 1.13 -0.99 18.98
CA GLY A 106 0.92 0.45 19.21
C GLY A 106 2.16 1.33 19.03
N VAL A 107 3.25 0.79 18.47
CA VAL A 107 4.45 1.55 18.11
C VAL A 107 4.52 1.74 16.60
N ALA A 108 5.05 2.88 16.16
CA ALA A 108 5.31 3.15 14.75
C ALA A 108 6.23 2.10 14.12
N ILE A 109 5.93 1.71 12.88
CA ILE A 109 6.76 0.78 12.12
C ILE A 109 8.11 1.42 11.76
N THR A 110 9.17 0.64 11.90
CA THR A 110 10.53 1.00 11.49
C THR A 110 10.92 0.21 10.26
N LEU A 111 11.32 0.90 9.20
CA LEU A 111 11.97 0.29 8.04
C LEU A 111 13.48 0.44 8.22
N ASN A 112 14.20 -0.67 8.25
CA ASN A 112 15.64 -0.71 8.44
C ASN A 112 16.35 -1.11 7.15
N GLY A 113 17.14 -0.19 6.59
CA GLY A 113 17.89 -0.43 5.35
C GLY A 113 19.22 -1.16 5.52
N SER A 114 19.60 -1.53 6.76
CA SER A 114 20.87 -2.19 7.09
C SER A 114 22.11 -1.49 6.50
N ASN A 115 22.05 -0.16 6.33
CA ASN A 115 23.06 0.69 5.69
C ASN A 115 23.37 0.33 4.22
N THR A 116 22.59 -0.55 3.59
CA THR A 116 22.81 -1.03 2.22
C THR A 116 21.62 -0.77 1.31
N ARG A 117 20.43 -0.58 1.87
CA ARG A 117 19.18 -0.32 1.15
C ARG A 117 18.76 1.11 1.33
N ARG A 118 18.09 1.63 0.31
CA ARG A 118 17.55 2.98 0.28
C ARG A 118 16.06 2.92 0.66
N GLY A 119 15.46 4.07 0.96
CA GLY A 119 14.03 4.19 1.27
C GLY A 119 13.11 3.98 0.06
N PHE A 120 11.94 4.63 0.10
CA PHE A 120 10.96 4.56 -0.99
C PHE A 120 11.38 5.35 -2.23
N PHE A 121 11.03 4.83 -3.41
CA PHE A 121 11.10 5.54 -4.68
C PHE A 121 9.73 5.56 -5.33
N ILE A 122 9.29 6.75 -5.70
CA ILE A 122 7.99 7.00 -6.31
C ILE A 122 8.27 7.58 -7.69
N ARG A 123 7.87 6.85 -8.74
CA ARG A 123 8.02 7.31 -10.13
C ARG A 123 6.89 8.24 -10.55
N GLN A 124 5.66 7.91 -10.15
CA GLN A 124 4.44 8.65 -10.46
C GLN A 124 3.33 8.30 -9.47
N GLY A 125 2.28 9.15 -9.41
CA GLY A 125 1.13 9.04 -8.49
C GLY A 125 1.34 9.78 -7.17
N THR A 126 0.40 9.59 -6.23
CA THR A 126 0.43 10.23 -4.90
C THR A 126 0.69 9.18 -3.84
N VAL A 127 1.62 9.45 -2.92
CA VAL A 127 1.88 8.59 -1.76
C VAL A 127 1.86 9.43 -0.49
N LEU A 128 0.94 9.11 0.41
CA LEU A 128 0.90 9.62 1.78
C LEU A 128 1.67 8.64 2.68
N ILE A 129 2.64 9.13 3.44
CA ILE A 129 3.45 8.35 4.37
C ILE A 129 3.31 8.96 5.76
N GLU A 130 2.77 8.19 6.69
CA GLU A 130 2.51 8.62 8.08
C GLU A 130 3.06 7.58 9.06
N ASN A 131 3.49 8.03 10.24
CA ASN A 131 3.88 7.16 11.36
C ASN A 131 4.93 6.08 11.02
N LEU A 132 5.90 6.41 10.16
CA LEU A 132 6.98 5.52 9.75
C LEU A 132 8.34 6.08 10.13
N THR A 133 9.21 5.21 10.64
CA THR A 133 10.62 5.53 10.88
C THR A 133 11.48 4.89 9.79
N PHE A 134 12.36 5.69 9.16
CA PHE A 134 13.37 5.19 8.24
C PHE A 134 14.73 5.17 8.95
N GLN A 135 15.26 3.99 9.21
CA GLN A 135 16.50 3.78 9.95
C GLN A 135 17.57 3.15 9.06
N SER A 136 18.83 3.56 9.26
CA SER A 136 20.00 2.94 8.62
C SER A 136 19.83 2.83 7.10
N MET A 137 19.32 3.89 6.48
CA MET A 137 19.13 3.97 5.03
C MET A 137 20.42 4.41 4.35
N ARG A 138 20.67 3.89 3.15
CA ARG A 138 21.76 4.33 2.28
C ARG A 138 21.23 5.37 1.28
N ALA A 139 22.01 6.43 1.06
CA ALA A 139 21.62 7.53 0.15
C ALA A 139 22.08 7.33 -1.32
N THR A 140 22.95 6.34 -1.58
CA THR A 140 23.66 6.15 -2.86
C THR A 140 23.16 4.93 -3.62
#